data_AF-A0A8D1WT30-F1
#
_entry.id   AF-A0A8D1WT30-F1
#
_cell.length_a   1.000
_cell.length_b   1.000
_cell.length_c   1.000
_cell.angle_alpha   90.00
_cell.angle_beta   90.00
_cell.angle_gamma   90.00
#
_symmetry.space_group_name_H-M   'P 1'
#
loop_
_entity.id
_entity.type
_entity.pdbx_description
1 polymer ?
#
loop_
_entity_poly.entity_id
_entity_poly.type
_entity_poly.pdbx_seq_one_letter_code
_entity_poly.pdbx_strand_id
1 'polypeptide(L)'
;MYNLLKVLAKEDIDAAIQSVLYRENYVIKELDKYLKHHEFLNARRKEILHKRWIDHVADPLQKKIIEKVCSHKKIKKRRQEELDGFLKYVNKKGNAFIEHYDPKEYDPFYMNKEDPNFLKVIIPPFRDPLKKAQYDKDDGKRTLLQCETGKIYAMKEFKEIEKAKLHSRLPGISNSRHFMTPNEWLKLPTNYIESEFCKRSRLKVKTNFNESSFDLKPLARAPHLESQEEEAAVIYKF
;
A
#
# COMPACT_ATOMS: atom_id res chain seq x y z
N MET A 1 38.00 -74.16 -23.10
CA MET A 1 37.56 -73.15 -24.10
C MET A 1 36.40 -72.29 -23.59
N TYR A 2 35.32 -72.86 -23.07
CA TYR A 2 34.12 -72.14 -22.60
C TYR A 2 34.37 -71.10 -21.48
N ASN A 3 35.22 -71.41 -20.49
CA ASN A 3 35.53 -70.49 -19.39
C ASN A 3 36.33 -69.25 -19.83
N LEU A 4 37.17 -69.39 -20.87
CA LEU A 4 38.00 -68.30 -21.39
C LEU A 4 37.17 -67.29 -22.19
N LEU A 5 36.23 -67.80 -23.01
CA LEU A 5 35.26 -66.98 -23.74
C LEU A 5 34.35 -66.18 -22.80
N LYS A 6 33.96 -66.78 -21.65
CA LYS A 6 33.14 -66.11 -20.64
C LYS A 6 33.89 -65.02 -19.86
N VAL A 7 35.20 -65.17 -19.68
CA VAL A 7 36.05 -64.15 -19.04
C VAL A 7 36.27 -62.97 -19.99
N LEU A 8 36.63 -63.24 -21.25
CA LEU A 8 36.75 -62.22 -22.31
C LEU A 8 35.46 -61.40 -22.48
N ALA A 9 34.30 -62.06 -22.53
CA ALA A 9 33.02 -61.37 -22.66
C ALA A 9 32.69 -60.47 -21.44
N LYS A 10 33.16 -60.81 -20.23
CA LYS A 10 32.99 -59.94 -19.06
C LYS A 10 33.91 -58.73 -19.12
N GLU A 11 35.16 -58.92 -19.54
CA GLU A 11 36.13 -57.83 -19.71
C GLU A 11 35.66 -56.82 -20.76
N ASP A 12 35.07 -57.28 -21.86
CA ASP A 12 34.48 -56.41 -22.90
C ASP A 12 33.28 -55.60 -22.38
N ILE A 13 32.42 -56.23 -21.57
CA ILE A 13 31.28 -55.55 -20.92
C ILE A 13 31.79 -54.50 -19.92
N ASP A 14 32.77 -54.84 -19.10
CA ASP A 14 33.35 -53.93 -18.13
C ASP A 14 34.04 -52.74 -18.82
N ALA A 15 34.74 -52.97 -19.93
CA ALA A 15 35.33 -51.92 -20.75
C ALA A 15 34.28 -50.99 -21.38
N ALA A 16 33.17 -51.55 -21.87
CA ALA A 16 32.04 -50.76 -22.39
C ALA A 16 31.40 -49.90 -21.28
N ILE A 17 31.20 -50.46 -20.08
CA ILE A 17 30.69 -49.74 -18.91
C ILE A 17 31.62 -48.57 -18.55
N GLN A 18 32.93 -48.80 -18.49
CA GLN A 18 33.90 -47.74 -18.17
C GLN A 18 33.92 -46.63 -19.23
N SER A 19 33.76 -46.97 -20.52
CA SER A 19 33.67 -45.99 -21.60
C SER A 19 32.44 -45.09 -21.47
N VAL A 20 31.28 -45.68 -21.13
CA VAL A 20 30.03 -44.94 -20.88
C VAL A 20 30.19 -44.01 -19.68
N LEU A 21 30.70 -44.53 -18.55
CA LEU A 21 30.91 -43.75 -17.33
C LEU A 21 31.88 -42.58 -17.54
N TYR A 22 32.93 -42.75 -18.35
CA TYR A 22 33.86 -41.68 -18.67
C TYR A 22 33.18 -40.55 -19.47
N ARG A 23 32.36 -40.92 -20.46
CA ARG A 23 31.60 -39.95 -21.27
C ARG A 23 30.57 -39.21 -20.42
N GLU A 24 29.85 -39.91 -19.56
CA GLU A 24 28.88 -39.30 -18.64
C GLU A 24 29.57 -38.35 -17.67
N ASN A 25 30.67 -38.76 -17.05
CA ASN A 25 31.44 -37.90 -16.15
C ASN A 25 31.96 -36.64 -16.85
N TYR A 26 32.33 -36.74 -18.12
CA TYR A 26 32.73 -35.58 -18.91
C TYR A 26 31.56 -34.61 -19.12
N VAL A 27 30.39 -35.12 -19.54
CA VAL A 27 29.18 -34.31 -19.76
C VAL A 27 28.72 -33.65 -18.46
N ILE A 28 28.74 -34.37 -17.34
CA ILE A 28 28.40 -33.83 -16.01
C ILE A 28 29.33 -32.67 -15.64
N LYS A 29 30.65 -32.82 -15.89
CA LYS A 29 31.63 -31.74 -15.63
C LYS A 29 31.41 -30.52 -16.50
N GLU A 30 31.00 -30.68 -17.76
CA GLU A 30 30.66 -29.54 -18.63
C GLU A 30 29.39 -28.83 -18.15
N LEU A 31 28.36 -29.59 -17.79
CA LEU A 31 27.11 -29.03 -17.26
C LEU A 31 27.35 -28.26 -15.96
N ASP A 32 28.13 -28.82 -15.05
CA ASP A 32 28.49 -28.19 -13.77
C ASP A 32 29.25 -26.86 -13.98
N LYS A 33 30.17 -26.80 -14.95
CA LYS A 33 30.83 -25.54 -15.34
C LYS A 33 29.82 -24.50 -15.83
N TYR A 34 28.87 -24.90 -16.66
CA TYR A 34 27.85 -24.00 -17.19
C TYR A 34 26.94 -23.47 -16.06
N LEU A 35 26.50 -24.35 -15.15
CA LEU A 35 25.67 -23.96 -14.00
C LEU A 35 26.41 -22.96 -13.10
N LYS A 36 27.68 -23.24 -12.75
CA LYS A 36 28.51 -22.32 -11.96
C LYS A 36 28.67 -20.97 -12.64
N HIS A 37 28.89 -20.94 -13.95
CA HIS A 37 28.98 -19.69 -14.70
C HIS A 37 27.67 -18.90 -14.67
N HIS A 38 26.53 -19.59 -14.85
CA HIS A 38 25.22 -18.97 -14.79
C HIS A 38 24.89 -18.41 -13.39
N GLU A 39 25.20 -19.14 -12.33
CA GLU A 39 25.07 -18.67 -10.95
C GLU A 39 25.91 -17.41 -10.70
N PHE A 40 27.16 -17.41 -11.16
CA PHE A 40 28.05 -16.24 -11.09
C PHE A 40 27.45 -15.03 -11.81
N LEU A 41 26.94 -15.20 -13.03
CA LEU A 41 26.28 -14.11 -13.78
C LEU A 41 25.03 -13.58 -13.05
N ASN A 42 24.24 -14.47 -12.45
CA ASN A 42 23.06 -14.05 -11.69
C ASN A 42 23.42 -13.32 -10.40
N ALA A 43 24.46 -13.77 -9.68
CA ALA A 43 24.99 -13.05 -8.53
C ALA A 43 25.46 -11.64 -8.94
N ARG A 44 26.19 -11.55 -10.06
CA ARG A 44 26.64 -10.26 -10.61
C ARG A 44 25.48 -9.33 -10.99
N ARG A 45 24.42 -9.85 -11.61
CA ARG A 45 23.21 -9.07 -11.92
C ARG A 45 22.53 -8.54 -10.65
N LYS A 46 22.37 -9.37 -9.62
CA LYS A 46 21.79 -8.96 -8.33
C LYS A 46 22.62 -7.85 -7.67
N GLU A 47 23.95 -7.97 -7.68
CA GLU A 47 24.85 -6.95 -7.16
C GLU A 47 24.68 -5.60 -7.89
N ILE A 48 24.62 -5.61 -9.22
CA ILE A 48 24.43 -4.39 -10.02
C ILE A 48 23.07 -3.75 -9.74
N LEU A 49 22.01 -4.55 -9.63
CA LEU A 49 20.67 -4.04 -9.29
C LEU A 49 20.65 -3.42 -7.90
N HIS A 50 21.30 -4.05 -6.92
CA HIS A 50 21.40 -3.52 -5.56
C HIS A 50 22.17 -2.19 -5.54
N LYS A 51 23.30 -2.10 -6.24
CA LYS A 51 24.05 -0.84 -6.38
C LYS A 51 23.19 0.26 -6.99
N ARG A 52 22.51 -0.01 -8.11
CA ARG A 52 21.59 0.95 -8.74
C ARG A 52 20.46 1.37 -7.79
N TRP A 53 19.91 0.45 -7.02
CA TRP A 53 18.87 0.78 -6.04
C TRP A 53 19.40 1.65 -4.91
N ILE A 54 20.62 1.40 -4.41
CA ILE A 54 21.27 2.27 -3.43
C ILE A 54 21.43 3.67 -4.00
N ASP A 55 22.05 3.79 -5.17
CA ASP A 55 22.41 5.07 -5.79
C ASP A 55 21.17 5.90 -6.15
N HIS A 56 20.13 5.26 -6.69
CA HIS A 56 18.94 5.96 -7.21
C HIS A 56 17.79 6.09 -6.23
N VAL A 57 17.70 5.20 -5.22
CA VAL A 57 16.55 5.14 -4.30
C VAL A 57 17.00 5.37 -2.86
N ALA A 58 17.90 4.54 -2.32
CA ALA A 58 18.24 4.60 -0.89
C ALA A 58 18.93 5.92 -0.52
N ASP A 59 20.00 6.30 -1.21
CA ASP A 59 20.79 7.48 -0.88
C ASP A 59 20.00 8.78 -1.08
N PRO A 60 19.28 8.99 -2.19
CA PRO A 60 18.47 10.21 -2.37
C PRO A 60 17.34 10.31 -1.35
N LEU A 61 16.71 9.19 -0.98
CA LEU A 61 15.69 9.17 0.07
C LEU A 61 16.29 9.50 1.44
N GLN A 62 17.40 8.85 1.80
CA GLN A 62 18.09 9.12 3.07
C GLN A 62 18.55 10.57 3.16
N LYS A 63 19.10 11.12 2.08
CA LYS A 63 19.50 12.53 2.00
C LYS A 63 18.30 13.47 2.20
N LYS A 64 17.17 13.21 1.54
CA LYS A 64 15.92 13.98 1.73
C LYS A 64 15.38 13.88 3.15
N ILE A 65 15.43 12.68 3.76
CA ILE A 65 15.02 12.49 5.15
C ILE A 65 15.92 13.30 6.07
N ILE A 66 17.25 13.19 5.94
CA ILE A 66 18.19 13.96 6.76
C ILE A 66 18.01 15.46 6.57
N GLU A 67 17.74 15.93 5.35
CA GLU A 67 17.49 17.34 5.04
C GLU A 67 16.19 17.82 5.70
N LYS A 68 15.10 17.05 5.58
CA LYS A 68 13.79 17.38 6.17
C LYS A 68 13.76 17.23 7.68
N VAL A 69 14.52 16.29 8.24
CA VAL A 69 14.77 16.14 9.67
C VAL A 69 15.83 17.18 10.05
N CYS A 70 15.46 18.46 9.95
CA CYS A 70 16.33 19.61 10.21
C CYS A 70 16.90 19.63 11.66
N SER A 71 16.33 18.83 12.57
CA SER A 71 16.73 18.74 13.96
C SER A 71 17.90 17.78 14.22
N HIS A 72 18.32 16.94 13.27
CA HIS A 72 19.35 15.91 13.54
C HIS A 72 20.67 16.49 14.06
N LYS A 73 21.14 17.59 13.46
CA LYS A 73 22.37 18.27 13.91
C LYS A 73 22.24 18.86 15.31
N LYS A 74 21.08 19.44 15.63
CA LYS A 74 20.78 20.00 16.96
C LYS A 74 20.68 18.90 18.02
N ILE A 75 20.00 17.80 17.69
CA ILE A 75 19.87 16.62 18.55
C ILE A 75 21.24 15.97 18.82
N LYS A 76 22.09 15.84 17.79
CA LYS A 76 23.45 15.29 17.96
C LYS A 76 24.31 16.13 18.89
N LYS A 77 24.34 17.45 18.71
CA LYS A 77 25.08 18.37 19.60
C LYS A 77 24.59 18.27 21.04
N ARG A 78 23.27 18.28 21.25
CA ARG A 78 22.68 18.09 22.57
C ARG A 78 23.10 16.77 23.23
N ARG A 79 23.04 15.65 22.50
CA ARG A 79 23.48 14.35 23.05
C ARG A 79 24.96 14.36 23.43
N GLN A 80 25.80 15.08 22.68
CA GLN A 80 27.20 15.28 23.03
C GLN A 80 27.34 16.11 24.31
N GLU A 81 26.59 17.22 24.44
CA GLU A 81 26.59 18.07 25.64
C GLU A 81 26.08 17.32 26.89
N GLU A 82 25.02 16.51 26.76
CA GLU A 82 24.48 15.66 27.83
C GLU A 82 25.53 14.61 28.27
N LEU A 83 26.20 13.97 27.31
CA LEU A 83 27.26 13.00 27.58
C LEU A 83 28.46 13.66 28.26
N ASP A 84 28.89 14.82 27.77
CA ASP A 84 30.00 15.59 28.36
C ASP A 84 29.67 16.02 29.80
N GLY A 85 28.41 16.40 30.06
CA GLY A 85 27.91 16.69 31.40
C GLY A 85 27.99 15.47 32.33
N PHE A 86 27.52 14.32 31.85
CA PHE A 86 27.60 13.06 32.59
C PHE A 86 29.04 12.65 32.89
N LEU A 87 29.93 12.70 31.89
CA LEU A 87 31.34 12.34 32.06
C LEU A 87 32.03 13.26 33.08
N LYS A 88 31.74 14.57 33.06
CA LYS A 88 32.24 15.50 34.08
C LYS A 88 31.75 15.13 35.48
N TYR A 89 30.48 14.76 35.62
CA TYR A 89 29.91 14.34 36.89
C TYR A 89 30.53 13.04 37.41
N VAL A 90 30.64 12.00 36.58
CA VAL A 90 31.29 10.72 36.91
C VAL A 90 32.75 10.95 37.28
N ASN A 91 33.50 11.73 36.51
CA ASN A 91 34.91 12.00 36.79
C ASN A 91 35.11 12.78 38.11
N LYS A 92 34.14 13.63 38.50
CA LYS A 92 34.18 14.38 39.76
C LYS A 92 33.81 13.52 40.98
N LYS A 93 32.82 12.63 40.85
CA LYS A 93 32.24 11.84 41.96
C LYS A 93 32.85 10.43 42.09
N GLY A 94 33.49 9.92 41.04
CA GLY A 94 33.94 8.53 40.93
C GLY A 94 32.82 7.60 40.43
N ASN A 95 32.57 6.48 41.10
CA ASN A 95 31.47 5.57 40.76
C ASN A 95 30.11 6.24 41.03
N ALA A 96 29.51 6.83 40.00
CA ALA A 96 28.20 7.43 40.10
C ALA A 96 27.10 6.42 39.72
N PHE A 97 26.24 6.11 40.69
CA PHE A 97 25.01 5.36 40.46
C PHE A 97 23.89 6.30 40.02
N ILE A 98 23.15 5.92 38.99
CA ILE A 98 22.06 6.72 38.40
C ILE A 98 20.87 6.84 39.36
N GLU A 99 20.77 6.00 40.40
CA GLU A 99 19.66 6.03 41.35
C GLU A 99 19.85 7.07 42.48
N HIS A 100 21.07 7.55 42.71
CA HIS A 100 21.42 8.41 43.85
C HIS A 100 22.10 9.71 43.42
N TYR A 101 21.68 10.27 42.29
CA TYR A 101 22.18 11.57 41.86
C TYR A 101 21.52 12.70 42.65
N ASP A 102 22.30 13.73 42.97
CA ASP A 102 21.78 14.98 43.49
C ASP A 102 21.47 15.90 42.30
N PRO A 103 20.20 16.31 42.09
CA PRO A 103 19.83 17.18 40.97
C PRO A 103 20.55 18.54 40.98
N LYS A 104 21.06 18.96 42.14
CA LYS A 104 21.88 20.18 42.28
C LYS A 104 23.28 20.04 41.70
N GLU A 105 23.82 18.81 41.63
CA GLU A 105 25.15 18.52 41.09
C GLU A 105 25.09 18.15 39.61
N TYR A 106 24.13 17.31 39.23
CA TYR A 106 23.90 16.86 37.88
C TYR A 106 22.44 16.44 37.73
N ASP A 107 21.71 17.07 36.82
CA ASP A 107 20.33 16.70 36.51
C ASP A 107 20.24 16.09 35.09
N PRO A 108 20.06 14.76 34.98
CA PRO A 108 19.93 14.07 33.69
C PRO A 108 18.64 14.44 32.95
N PHE A 109 17.67 15.07 33.62
CA PHE A 109 16.42 15.50 33.03
C PHE A 109 16.35 17.01 32.79
N TYR A 110 17.48 17.72 32.92
CA TYR A 110 17.52 19.16 32.72
C TYR A 110 17.17 19.50 31.27
N MET A 111 15.93 19.92 31.06
CA MET A 111 15.48 20.47 29.80
C MET A 111 15.81 21.97 29.82
N ASN A 112 16.83 22.41 29.07
CA ASN A 112 16.98 23.82 28.76
C ASN A 112 15.64 24.29 28.18
N LYS A 113 14.94 25.20 28.85
CA LYS A 113 13.58 25.66 28.49
C LYS A 113 13.54 26.51 27.21
N GLU A 114 14.54 26.38 26.36
CA GLU A 114 14.82 27.33 25.30
C GLU A 114 13.84 27.24 24.12
N ASP A 115 13.05 26.16 23.97
CA ASP A 115 11.96 26.10 22.98
C ASP A 115 10.95 24.97 23.24
N PRO A 116 9.66 25.19 23.58
CA PRO A 116 8.66 24.11 23.70
C PRO A 116 8.51 23.23 22.44
N ASN A 117 9.02 23.69 21.30
CA ASN A 117 9.07 22.95 20.04
C ASN A 117 10.41 22.17 19.83
N PHE A 118 11.31 22.10 20.82
CA PHE A 118 12.69 21.58 20.69
C PHE A 118 12.77 20.12 20.20
N LEU A 119 11.76 19.30 20.54
CA LEU A 119 11.64 17.91 20.09
C LEU A 119 10.52 17.70 19.06
N LYS A 120 9.78 18.75 18.70
CA LYS A 120 8.65 18.66 17.80
C LYS A 120 9.18 18.52 16.37
N VAL A 121 9.22 17.29 15.88
CA VAL A 121 9.48 17.01 14.47
C VAL A 121 8.32 17.61 13.66
N ILE A 122 8.55 18.78 13.06
CA ILE A 122 7.57 19.40 12.16
C ILE A 122 7.63 18.64 10.83
N ILE A 123 6.82 17.59 10.73
CA ILE A 123 6.61 16.89 9.46
C ILE A 123 5.62 17.74 8.66
N PRO A 124 5.97 18.18 7.42
CA PRO A 124 5.00 18.84 6.56
C PRO A 124 3.80 17.91 6.32
N PRO A 125 2.59 18.45 6.10
CA PRO A 125 1.41 17.63 5.86
C PRO A 125 1.69 16.63 4.73
N PHE A 126 1.56 15.34 5.02
CA PHE A 126 1.79 14.30 4.03
C PHE A 126 0.81 14.47 2.87
N ARG A 127 1.33 14.76 1.68
CA ARG A 127 0.52 14.82 0.46
C ARG A 127 0.51 13.44 -0.16
N ASP A 128 -0.60 12.74 0.00
CA ASP A 128 -0.83 11.44 -0.62
C ASP A 128 -0.77 11.56 -2.15
N PRO A 129 0.15 10.84 -2.84
CA PRO A 129 0.22 10.83 -4.30
C PRO A 129 -1.10 10.44 -4.98
N LEU A 130 -1.88 9.54 -4.37
CA LEU A 130 -3.16 9.10 -4.93
C LEU A 130 -4.23 10.21 -4.93
N LYS A 131 -4.04 11.25 -4.10
CA LYS A 131 -4.95 12.39 -4.00
C LYS A 131 -4.45 13.62 -4.77
N LYS A 132 -3.36 13.51 -5.52
CA LYS A 132 -2.76 14.63 -6.29
C LYS A 132 -3.78 15.35 -7.17
N ALA A 133 -4.54 14.60 -7.97
CA ALA A 133 -5.55 15.19 -8.86
C ALA A 133 -6.66 15.95 -8.11
N GLN A 134 -6.98 15.54 -6.87
CA GLN A 134 -7.93 16.27 -6.03
C GLN A 134 -7.29 17.55 -5.48
N TYR A 135 -6.04 17.48 -5.01
CA TYR A 135 -5.32 18.66 -4.53
C TYR A 135 -5.18 19.72 -5.63
N ASP A 136 -4.83 19.33 -6.86
CA ASP A 136 -4.68 20.26 -7.97
C ASP A 136 -6.01 20.96 -8.31
N LYS A 137 -7.14 20.23 -8.24
CA LYS A 137 -8.49 20.80 -8.43
C LYS A 137 -8.86 21.76 -7.29
N ASP A 138 -8.64 21.36 -6.04
CA ASP A 138 -8.92 22.19 -4.88
C ASP A 138 -8.06 23.47 -4.92
N ASP A 139 -6.81 23.36 -5.37
CA ASP A 139 -5.90 24.50 -5.48
C ASP A 139 -6.31 25.48 -6.58
N GLY A 140 -6.74 24.97 -7.74
CA GLY A 140 -7.31 25.80 -8.81
C GLY A 140 -8.55 26.55 -8.35
N LYS A 141 -9.50 25.87 -7.68
CA LYS A 141 -10.70 26.52 -7.13
C LYS A 141 -10.37 27.55 -6.05
N ARG A 142 -9.41 27.24 -5.19
CA ARG A 142 -8.92 28.16 -4.17
C ARG A 142 -8.35 29.41 -4.81
N THR A 143 -7.54 29.26 -5.85
CA THR A 143 -6.93 30.38 -6.57
C THR A 143 -8.00 31.25 -7.23
N LEU A 144 -9.01 30.65 -7.87
CA LEU A 144 -10.16 31.37 -8.41
C LEU A 144 -10.90 32.18 -7.33
N LEU A 145 -11.19 31.57 -6.18
CA LEU A 145 -11.82 32.27 -5.06
C LEU A 145 -10.96 33.43 -4.57
N GLN A 146 -9.64 33.26 -4.48
CA GLN A 146 -8.73 34.35 -4.09
C GLN A 146 -8.76 35.50 -5.09
N CYS A 147 -8.85 35.22 -6.39
CA CYS A 147 -9.02 36.24 -7.43
C CYS A 147 -10.37 36.95 -7.34
N GLU A 148 -11.45 36.23 -7.07
CA GLU A 148 -12.80 36.81 -6.91
C GLU A 148 -12.92 37.68 -5.66
N THR A 149 -12.35 37.23 -4.55
CA THR A 149 -12.55 37.88 -3.23
C THR A 149 -11.43 38.85 -2.86
N GLY A 150 -10.29 38.82 -3.57
CA GLY A 150 -9.10 39.62 -3.28
C GLY A 150 -8.38 39.25 -1.97
N LYS A 151 -8.75 38.14 -1.32
CA LYS A 151 -8.18 37.69 -0.03
C LYS A 151 -7.46 36.36 -0.19
N ILE A 152 -6.32 36.20 0.48
CA ILE A 152 -5.55 34.95 0.48
C ILE A 152 -6.15 33.99 1.49
N TYR A 153 -6.69 32.87 1.01
CA TYR A 153 -7.24 31.80 1.85
C TYR A 153 -6.27 30.64 2.08
N ALA A 154 -6.21 30.16 3.33
CA ALA A 154 -5.57 28.90 3.67
C ALA A 154 -6.40 27.70 3.18
N MET A 155 -5.77 26.55 2.93
CA MET A 155 -6.48 25.35 2.45
C MET A 155 -7.57 24.86 3.44
N LYS A 156 -7.37 25.10 4.75
CA LYS A 156 -8.38 24.77 5.77
C LYS A 156 -9.63 25.65 5.63
N GLU A 157 -9.43 26.96 5.52
CA GLU A 157 -10.50 27.95 5.32
C GLU A 157 -11.25 27.69 4.02
N PHE A 158 -10.54 27.39 2.93
CA PHE A 158 -11.18 27.04 1.66
C PHE A 158 -12.11 25.82 1.80
N LYS A 159 -11.68 24.78 2.52
CA LYS A 159 -12.51 23.59 2.76
C LYS A 159 -13.71 23.88 3.66
N GLU A 160 -13.57 24.79 4.62
CA GLU A 160 -14.69 25.25 5.45
C GLU A 160 -15.70 26.03 4.62
N ILE A 161 -15.24 26.90 3.71
CA ILE A 161 -16.10 27.64 2.78
C ILE A 161 -16.82 26.68 1.82
N GLU A 162 -16.12 25.70 1.24
CA GLU A 162 -16.76 24.69 0.39
C GLU A 162 -17.80 23.87 1.17
N LYS A 163 -17.51 23.47 2.40
CA LYS A 163 -18.49 22.78 3.27
C LYS A 163 -19.69 23.67 3.57
N ALA A 164 -19.48 24.93 3.96
CA ALA A 164 -20.56 25.88 4.22
C ALA A 164 -21.43 26.08 2.97
N LYS A 165 -20.82 26.15 1.78
CA LYS A 165 -21.51 26.24 0.49
C LYS A 165 -22.29 24.96 0.14
N LEU A 166 -21.81 23.79 0.57
CA LEU A 166 -22.55 22.54 0.43
C LEU A 166 -23.72 22.46 1.40
N HIS A 167 -23.57 22.96 2.63
CA HIS A 167 -24.63 22.98 3.64
C HIS A 167 -25.70 24.06 3.38
N SER A 168 -25.34 25.17 2.73
CA SER A 168 -26.31 26.19 2.31
C SER A 168 -27.11 25.76 1.08
N ARG A 169 -26.57 24.84 0.28
CA ARG A 169 -27.34 24.15 -0.76
C ARG A 169 -28.25 23.16 -0.07
N LEU A 170 -29.56 23.33 -0.25
CA LEU A 170 -30.55 22.30 0.10
C LEU A 170 -30.06 20.96 -0.44
N PRO A 171 -30.26 19.83 0.28
CA PRO A 171 -29.92 18.51 -0.22
C PRO A 171 -30.47 18.41 -1.63
N GLY A 172 -29.58 18.35 -2.62
CA GLY A 172 -30.00 18.18 -3.99
C GLY A 172 -30.79 16.88 -4.01
N ILE A 173 -32.11 16.99 -4.15
CA ILE A 173 -33.00 15.83 -4.23
C ILE A 173 -32.36 14.98 -5.32
N SER A 174 -31.96 13.74 -4.97
CA SER A 174 -31.29 12.88 -5.94
C SER A 174 -32.16 12.88 -7.20
N ASN A 175 -31.59 13.28 -8.34
CA ASN A 175 -32.31 13.47 -9.60
C ASN A 175 -32.91 12.16 -10.16
N SER A 176 -33.02 11.12 -9.35
CA SER A 176 -33.47 9.80 -9.77
C SER A 176 -34.94 9.80 -10.19
N ARG A 177 -35.77 10.76 -9.76
CA ARG A 177 -37.23 10.80 -10.04
C ARG A 177 -37.83 12.20 -10.27
N HIS A 178 -36.99 13.20 -10.56
CA HIS A 178 -37.42 14.61 -10.58
C HIS A 178 -38.34 14.99 -11.75
N PHE A 179 -38.43 14.17 -12.79
CA PHE A 179 -39.20 14.44 -14.01
C PHE A 179 -40.42 13.52 -14.18
N MET A 180 -40.81 12.76 -13.14
CA MET A 180 -41.97 11.89 -13.21
C MET A 180 -43.17 12.55 -12.54
N THR A 181 -44.29 12.59 -13.25
CA THR A 181 -45.55 13.02 -12.66
C THR A 181 -46.06 11.96 -11.67
N PRO A 182 -46.85 12.34 -10.63
CA PRO A 182 -47.37 11.38 -9.65
C PRO A 182 -48.11 10.18 -10.28
N ASN A 183 -48.83 10.41 -11.38
CA ASN A 183 -49.56 9.38 -12.10
C ASN A 183 -48.63 8.41 -12.86
N GLU A 184 -47.48 8.88 -13.34
CA GLU A 184 -46.46 8.01 -13.95
C GLU A 184 -45.71 7.20 -12.91
N TRP A 185 -45.60 7.72 -11.68
CA TRP A 185 -45.00 7.01 -10.56
C TRP A 185 -45.79 5.76 -10.18
N LEU A 186 -47.12 5.86 -10.19
CA LEU A 186 -48.03 4.73 -9.96
C LEU A 186 -47.97 3.67 -11.06
N LYS A 187 -47.47 4.02 -12.26
CA LYS A 187 -47.32 3.11 -13.39
C LYS A 187 -45.99 2.35 -13.40
N LEU A 188 -45.09 2.63 -12.44
CA LEU A 188 -43.80 1.94 -12.39
C LEU A 188 -43.95 0.50 -11.91
N PRO A 189 -43.33 -0.48 -12.57
CA PRO A 189 -43.31 -1.85 -12.09
C PRO A 189 -42.59 -1.93 -10.74
N THR A 190 -43.03 -2.84 -9.87
CA THR A 190 -42.53 -3.00 -8.49
C THR A 190 -41.01 -3.24 -8.41
N ASN A 191 -40.42 -3.74 -9.50
CA ASN A 191 -38.99 -4.02 -9.63
C ASN A 191 -38.19 -2.88 -10.28
N TYR A 192 -38.75 -1.67 -10.42
CA TYR A 192 -38.07 -0.52 -11.01
C TYR A 192 -37.04 0.10 -10.05
N ILE A 193 -35.91 -0.58 -9.92
CA ILE A 193 -34.72 -0.16 -9.15
C ILE A 193 -33.83 0.77 -10.00
N GLU A 194 -33.98 0.73 -11.32
CA GLU A 194 -33.10 1.43 -12.27
C GLU A 194 -33.58 2.84 -12.56
N SER A 195 -33.09 3.83 -11.80
CA SER A 195 -33.25 5.22 -12.20
C SER A 195 -32.55 5.52 -13.53
N GLU A 196 -33.05 6.49 -14.29
CA GLU A 196 -32.39 6.99 -15.51
C GLU A 196 -30.93 7.40 -15.25
N PHE A 197 -30.66 7.88 -14.04
CA PHE A 197 -29.31 8.16 -13.56
C PHE A 197 -28.44 6.88 -13.47
N CYS A 198 -28.96 5.79 -12.91
CA CYS A 198 -28.26 4.50 -12.84
C CYS A 198 -27.99 3.90 -14.23
N LYS A 199 -28.92 4.05 -15.17
CA LYS A 199 -28.71 3.61 -16.57
C LYS A 199 -27.59 4.42 -17.23
N ARG A 200 -27.62 5.76 -17.09
CA ARG A 200 -26.59 6.65 -17.65
C ARG A 200 -25.21 6.47 -16.99
N SER A 201 -25.15 6.14 -15.70
CA SER A 201 -23.86 5.91 -15.04
C SER A 201 -23.20 4.62 -15.54
N ARG A 202 -23.98 3.54 -15.72
CA ARG A 202 -23.48 2.27 -16.27
C ARG A 202 -22.92 2.42 -17.68
N LEU A 203 -23.55 3.22 -18.54
CA LEU A 203 -23.05 3.50 -19.89
C LEU A 203 -21.68 4.21 -19.91
N LYS A 204 -21.33 4.94 -18.83
CA LYS A 204 -20.04 5.64 -18.70
C LYS A 204 -18.94 4.76 -18.14
N VAL A 205 -19.29 3.66 -17.47
CA VAL A 205 -18.32 2.69 -16.98
C VAL A 205 -17.95 1.80 -18.16
N LYS A 206 -16.79 2.06 -18.76
CA LYS A 206 -16.19 1.15 -19.74
C LYS A 206 -15.74 -0.10 -18.97
N THR A 207 -16.61 -1.09 -18.88
CA THR A 207 -16.28 -2.38 -18.28
C THR A 207 -15.25 -3.09 -19.16
N ASN A 208 -14.03 -3.24 -18.63
CA ASN A 208 -13.05 -4.17 -19.18
C ASN A 208 -13.50 -5.59 -18.83
N PHE A 209 -14.54 -6.09 -19.48
CA PHE A 209 -14.81 -7.53 -19.41
C PHE A 209 -13.76 -8.23 -20.28
N ASN A 210 -13.14 -9.27 -19.74
CA ASN A 210 -12.55 -10.30 -20.58
C ASN A 210 -13.69 -10.85 -21.46
N GLU A 211 -13.47 -11.00 -22.77
CA GLU A 211 -14.40 -11.65 -23.70
C GLU A 211 -14.53 -13.14 -23.34
N SER A 212 -15.24 -13.46 -22.27
CA SER A 212 -15.71 -14.81 -22.01
C SER A 212 -17.21 -14.83 -22.28
N SER A 213 -17.57 -15.29 -23.47
CA SER A 213 -18.97 -15.52 -23.86
C SER A 213 -19.49 -16.78 -23.16
N PHE A 214 -19.94 -16.65 -21.91
CA PHE A 214 -20.77 -17.69 -21.29
C PHE A 214 -22.24 -17.28 -21.42
N ASP A 215 -22.88 -17.81 -22.45
CA ASP A 215 -24.30 -17.63 -22.70
C ASP A 215 -25.08 -18.63 -21.84
N LEU A 216 -25.28 -18.30 -20.56
CA LEU A 216 -26.17 -19.09 -19.70
C LEU A 216 -27.60 -18.77 -20.08
N LYS A 217 -28.21 -19.64 -20.89
CA LYS A 217 -29.65 -19.59 -21.18
C LYS A 217 -30.42 -19.52 -19.85
N PRO A 218 -31.35 -18.58 -19.67
CA PRO A 218 -32.18 -18.55 -18.47
C PRO A 218 -32.96 -19.87 -18.39
N LEU A 219 -32.72 -20.65 -17.34
CA LEU A 219 -33.55 -21.81 -17.05
C LEU A 219 -34.98 -21.28 -16.83
N ALA A 220 -35.94 -21.81 -17.60
CA ALA A 220 -37.34 -21.43 -17.48
C ALA A 220 -37.77 -21.58 -16.02
N ARG A 221 -38.09 -20.45 -15.39
CA ARG A 221 -38.61 -20.43 -14.02
C ARG A 221 -39.95 -21.18 -14.06
N ALA A 222 -40.06 -22.27 -13.31
CA ALA A 222 -41.30 -23.03 -13.19
C ALA A 222 -42.45 -22.09 -12.75
N PRO A 223 -43.67 -22.24 -13.30
CA PRO A 223 -44.80 -21.43 -12.88
C PRO A 223 -45.09 -21.69 -11.40
N HIS A 224 -45.21 -20.59 -10.66
CA HIS A 224 -45.58 -20.55 -9.26
C HIS A 224 -46.99 -21.14 -9.12
N LEU A 225 -47.13 -22.20 -8.32
CA LEU A 225 -48.43 -22.73 -7.91
C LEU A 225 -49.09 -21.63 -7.05
N GLU A 226 -50.26 -21.15 -7.44
CA GLU A 226 -51.09 -20.29 -6.60
C GLU A 226 -51.49 -21.09 -5.35
N SER A 227 -51.09 -20.59 -4.18
CA SER A 227 -51.54 -21.08 -2.89
C SER A 227 -53.02 -20.72 -2.71
N GLN A 228 -53.91 -21.71 -2.78
CA GLN A 228 -55.23 -21.58 -2.16
C GLN A 228 -55.06 -21.72 -0.65
N GLU A 229 -55.04 -20.60 0.06
CA GLU A 229 -55.24 -20.58 1.51
C GLU A 229 -56.73 -20.80 1.77
N GLU A 230 -57.10 -22.03 2.17
CA GLU A 230 -58.40 -22.30 2.76
C GLU A 230 -58.49 -21.63 4.14
N GLU A 231 -59.37 -20.63 4.25
CA GLU A 231 -59.71 -19.96 5.51
C GLU A 231 -60.38 -20.94 6.49
N ALA A 232 -59.63 -21.43 7.47
CA ALA A 232 -60.21 -22.07 8.65
C ALA A 232 -60.28 -21.06 9.81
N ALA A 233 -61.47 -20.51 10.05
CA ALA A 233 -61.76 -19.64 11.18
C ALA A 233 -61.65 -20.40 12.51
N VAL A 234 -60.67 -20.03 13.35
CA VAL A 234 -60.56 -20.50 14.74
C VAL A 234 -61.24 -19.48 15.66
N ILE A 235 -62.39 -19.87 16.20
CA ILE A 235 -63.16 -19.16 17.21
C ILE A 235 -62.45 -19.33 18.57
N TYR A 236 -62.01 -18.23 19.20
CA TYR A 236 -61.64 -18.23 20.61
C TYR A 236 -62.90 -17.99 21.47
N LYS A 237 -63.20 -18.94 22.36
CA LYS A 237 -64.14 -18.71 23.48
C LYS A 237 -63.37 -18.10 24.65
N PHE A 238 -63.98 -17.08 25.25
CA PHE A 238 -63.60 -16.48 26.53
C PHE A 238 -63.71 -17.49 27.69
#